data_AF-A0A939GGC8-F1
#
_entry.id   AF-A0A939GGC8-F1
#
_cell.length_a   1.000
_cell.length_b   1.000
_cell.length_c   1.000
_cell.angle_alpha   90.00
_cell.angle_beta   90.00
_cell.angle_gamma   90.00
#
_symmetry.space_group_name_H-M   'P 1'
#
loop_
_entity.id
_entity.type
_entity.pdbx_description
1 polymer ?
#
loop_
_entity_poly.entity_id
_entity_poly.type
_entity_poly.pdbx_seq_one_letter_code
_entity_poly.pdbx_strand_id
1 'polypeptide(L)'
;MTTADITDFKAAIEPRKFVRLEYLTDLHEFIKTDALVVSLNTQNGTETLVLADGQQIPLDRVISIAGRLSPLYPGYTNYSCDC
;
A
#
# COMPACT_ATOMS: atom_id res chain seq x y z
N MET A 1 -8.10 16.02 0.35
CA MET A 1 -8.08 14.59 0.70
C MET A 1 -8.83 14.45 2.01
N THR A 2 -9.91 13.67 2.03
CA THR A 2 -10.80 13.56 3.18
C THR A 2 -10.35 12.38 4.04
N THR A 3 -10.41 12.50 5.36
CA THR A 3 -10.11 11.41 6.30
C THR A 3 -10.93 10.13 6.01
N ALA A 4 -12.10 10.30 5.38
CA ALA A 4 -12.96 9.20 4.92
C ALA A 4 -12.29 8.31 3.85
N ASP A 5 -11.56 8.90 2.89
CA ASP A 5 -10.94 8.16 1.79
C ASP A 5 -9.79 7.24 2.29
N ILE A 6 -9.04 7.72 3.29
CA ILE A 6 -7.97 6.93 3.93
C ILE A 6 -8.57 5.78 4.75
N THR A 7 -9.72 6.01 5.39
CA THR A 7 -10.38 4.97 6.19
C THR A 7 -10.89 3.83 5.33
N ASP A 8 -11.50 4.12 4.16
CA ASP A 8 -11.92 3.08 3.21
C ASP A 8 -10.73 2.29 2.65
N PHE A 9 -9.65 2.99 2.28
CA PHE A 9 -8.42 2.36 1.79
C PHE A 9 -7.86 1.38 2.83
N LYS A 10 -7.82 1.77 4.10
CA LYS A 10 -7.37 0.91 5.19
C LYS A 10 -8.29 -0.28 5.42
N ALA A 11 -9.59 -0.12 5.25
CA ALA A 11 -10.55 -1.23 5.36
C ALA A 11 -10.33 -2.31 4.29
N ALA A 12 -9.63 -1.99 3.19
CA ALA A 12 -9.25 -2.95 2.16
C ALA A 12 -8.04 -3.82 2.53
N ILE A 13 -7.31 -3.46 3.58
CA ILE A 13 -6.11 -4.17 4.02
C ILE A 13 -6.55 -5.37 4.87
N GLU A 14 -6.85 -6.46 4.18
CA GLU A 14 -7.23 -7.71 4.80
C GLU A 14 -5.98 -8.54 5.18
N PRO A 15 -5.76 -8.82 6.48
CA PRO A 15 -4.62 -9.62 6.90
C PRO A 15 -4.73 -11.06 6.40
N ARG A 16 -3.58 -11.71 6.23
CA ARG A 16 -3.41 -13.08 5.73
C ARG A 16 -3.91 -13.31 4.31
N LYS A 17 -3.99 -12.25 3.49
CA LYS A 17 -4.27 -12.37 2.06
C LYS A 17 -3.04 -12.07 1.22
N PHE A 18 -2.88 -12.86 0.16
CA PHE A 18 -1.92 -12.58 -0.90
C PHE A 18 -2.55 -11.53 -1.82
N VAL A 19 -1.92 -10.37 -1.93
CA VAL A 19 -2.44 -9.23 -2.69
C VAL A 19 -1.37 -8.70 -3.61
N ARG A 20 -1.81 -8.14 -4.74
CA ARG A 20 -0.97 -7.26 -5.54
C ARG A 20 -0.74 -5.97 -4.74
N LEU A 21 0.52 -5.66 -4.49
CA LEU A 21 0.97 -4.45 -3.81
C LEU A 21 1.77 -3.58 -4.77
N GLU A 22 1.48 -2.30 -4.77
CA GLU A 22 2.24 -1.28 -5.48
C GLU A 22 2.67 -0.21 -4.47
N TYR A 23 3.96 0.09 -4.40
CA TYR A 23 4.51 1.04 -3.43
C TYR A 23 5.79 1.69 -3.93
N LEU A 24 6.17 2.81 -3.30
CA LEU A 24 7.45 3.47 -3.53
C LEU A 24 8.48 3.08 -2.48
N THR A 25 9.71 2.77 -2.91
CA THR A 25 10.84 2.64 -2.00
C THR A 25 11.24 4.01 -1.43
N ASP A 26 12.13 4.02 -0.43
CA ASP A 26 12.76 5.25 0.06
C ASP A 26 13.54 6.00 -1.03
N LEU A 27 14.02 5.28 -2.05
CA LEU A 27 14.68 5.84 -3.23
C LEU A 27 13.69 6.32 -4.31
N HIS A 28 12.39 6.31 -4.02
CA HIS A 28 11.30 6.65 -4.95
C HIS A 28 11.21 5.73 -6.17
N GLU A 29 11.62 4.47 -6.04
CA GLU A 29 11.42 3.47 -7.08
C GLU A 29 10.03 2.86 -6.97
N PHE A 30 9.33 2.74 -8.10
CA PHE A 30 8.02 2.09 -8.15
C PHE A 30 8.19 0.56 -8.17
N ILE A 31 7.70 -0.10 -7.14
CA ILE A 31 7.71 -1.57 -7.03
C ILE A 31 6.29 -2.09 -7.16
N LYS A 32 6.12 -3.11 -8.00
CA LYS A 32 4.91 -3.90 -8.14
C LYS A 32 5.22 -5.35 -7.81
N THR A 33 4.62 -5.86 -6.75
CA THR A 33 4.89 -7.21 -6.26
C THR A 33 3.62 -7.88 -5.76
N ASP A 34 3.64 -9.20 -5.67
CA ASP A 34 2.60 -9.98 -5.01
C ASP A 34 3.14 -10.40 -3.64
N ALA A 35 2.45 -10.03 -2.57
CA ALA A 35 2.92 -10.28 -1.21
C ALA A 35 1.80 -10.70 -0.27
N LEU A 36 2.15 -11.50 0.74
CA LEU A 36 1.24 -11.86 1.83
C LEU A 36 1.26 -10.77 2.89
N VAL A 37 0.14 -10.07 3.05
CA VAL A 37 -0.04 -9.08 4.11
C VAL A 37 -0.27 -9.82 5.43
N VAL A 38 0.56 -9.55 6.44
CA VAL A 38 0.41 -10.15 7.77
C VAL A 38 -0.46 -9.27 8.65
N SER A 39 -0.14 -7.98 8.73
CA SER A 39 -0.89 -7.01 9.54
C SER A 39 -0.62 -5.57 9.10
N LEU A 40 -1.46 -4.65 9.57
CA LEU A 40 -1.19 -3.21 9.59
C LEU A 40 -0.88 -2.82 11.04
N ASN A 41 0.32 -2.28 11.29
CA ASN A 41 0.75 -1.84 12.61
C ASN A 41 0.87 -0.31 12.65
N THR A 42 0.75 0.30 13.82
CA THR A 42 1.09 1.70 14.02
C THR A 42 2.36 1.78 14.84
N GLN A 43 3.42 2.35 14.28
CA GLN A 43 4.71 2.59 14.94
C GLN A 43 5.05 4.07 14.88
N ASN A 44 5.32 4.68 16.04
CA ASN A 44 5.70 6.10 16.16
C ASN A 44 4.71 7.08 15.49
N GLY A 45 3.42 6.73 15.44
CA GLY A 45 2.39 7.53 14.78
C GLY A 45 2.26 7.31 13.27
N THR A 46 3.11 6.48 12.68
CA THR A 46 3.04 6.08 11.27
C THR A 46 2.47 4.68 11.16
N GLU A 47 1.57 4.48 10.19
CA GLU A 47 1.02 3.17 9.91
C GLU A 47 1.91 2.42 8.93
N THR A 48 2.17 1.16 9.20
CA THR A 48 3.15 0.34 8.50
C THR A 48 2.53 -1.01 8.17
N LEU A 49 2.55 -1.36 6.90
CA LEU A 49 2.16 -2.66 6.39
C LEU A 49 3.28 -3.66 6.68
N VAL A 50 2.95 -4.78 7.33
CA VAL A 50 3.88 -5.88 7.59
C VAL A 50 3.61 -7.01 6.61
N LEU A 51 4.63 -7.37 5.85
CA LEU A 51 4.59 -8.49 4.91
C LEU A 51 5.19 -9.76 5.52
N ALA A 52 4.85 -10.92 4.97
CA ALA A 52 5.26 -12.21 5.51
C ALA A 52 6.75 -12.52 5.37
N ASP A 53 7.45 -11.82 4.48
CA ASP A 53 8.91 -11.87 4.33
C ASP A 53 9.64 -11.00 5.37
N GLY A 54 8.89 -10.31 6.24
CA GLY A 54 9.42 -9.41 7.26
C GLY A 54 9.57 -7.96 6.80
N GLN A 55 9.25 -7.64 5.55
CA GLN A 55 9.26 -6.26 5.06
C GLN A 55 8.20 -5.42 5.79
N GLN A 56 8.58 -4.17 6.05
CA GLN A 56 7.75 -3.16 6.72
C GLN A 56 7.66 -1.94 5.82
N ILE A 57 6.49 -1.69 5.26
CA ILE A 57 6.27 -0.63 4.27
C ILE A 57 5.37 0.43 4.89
N PRO A 58 5.85 1.68 5.05
CA PRO A 58 5.02 2.78 5.50
C PRO A 58 3.81 2.96 4.59
N LEU A 59 2.61 3.10 5.19
CA LEU A 59 1.35 3.17 4.45
C LEU A 59 1.27 4.40 3.55
N ASP A 60 1.96 5.47 3.91
CA ASP A 60 2.10 6.67 3.10
C ASP A 60 2.87 6.45 1.80
N ARG A 61 3.62 5.35 1.69
CA ARG A 61 4.32 4.93 0.47
C ARG A 61 3.57 3.90 -0.36
N VAL A 62 2.47 3.36 0.17
CA VAL A 62 1.65 2.38 -0.54
C VAL A 62 0.77 3.12 -1.54
N ILE A 63 0.95 2.79 -2.82
CA ILE A 63 0.19 3.35 -3.93
C ILE A 63 -1.11 2.57 -4.12
N SER A 64 -1.04 1.24 -4.12
CA SER A 64 -2.21 0.39 -4.33
C SER A 64 -2.08 -0.92 -3.57
N ILE A 65 -3.20 -1.41 -3.04
CA ILE A 65 -3.28 -2.73 -2.41
C ILE A 65 -4.54 -3.45 -2.88
N ALA A 66 -4.38 -4.68 -3.38
CA ALA A 66 -5.47 -5.48 -3.94
C ALA A 66 -6.30 -4.73 -5.02
N GLY A 67 -5.66 -3.84 -5.77
CA GLY A 67 -6.31 -3.03 -6.81
C GLY A 67 -7.05 -1.79 -6.28
N ARG A 68 -7.03 -1.52 -4.97
CA ARG A 68 -7.53 -0.26 -4.42
C ARG A 68 -6.40 0.75 -4.36
N LEU A 69 -6.61 1.90 -4.99
CA LEU A 69 -5.66 3.00 -5.00
C LEU A 69 -5.70 3.76 -3.66
N SER A 70 -4.53 4.11 -3.15
CA SER A 70 -4.38 5.00 -2.02
C SER A 70 -4.81 6.41 -2.39
N PRO A 71 -5.59 7.09 -1.54
CA PRO A 71 -5.98 8.49 -1.76
C PRO A 71 -4.79 9.46 -1.71
N LEU A 72 -3.62 9.02 -1.24
CA LEU A 72 -2.38 9.80 -1.25
C LEU A 72 -1.75 9.90 -2.66
N TYR A 73 -2.17 9.02 -3.57
CA TYR A 73 -1.63 8.92 -4.92
C TYR A 73 -2.72 9.10 -6.00
N PRO A 74 -3.52 10.20 -5.98
CA PRO A 74 -4.60 10.42 -6.94
C PRO A 74 -4.02 10.68 -8.34
N GLY A 75 -3.94 9.65 -9.17
CA GLY A 75 -3.33 9.71 -10.51
C GLY A 75 -2.48 8.50 -10.87
N TYR A 76 -2.13 7.66 -9.89
CA TYR A 76 -1.38 6.43 -10.14
C TYR A 76 -2.23 5.28 -10.71
N THR A 77 -3.54 5.47 -10.87
CA THR A 77 -4.45 4.53 -11.55
C THR A 77 -4.03 4.20 -12.98
N ASN A 78 -3.28 5.10 -13.63
CA ASN A 78 -2.81 4.96 -15.01
C ASN A 78 -1.29 4.74 -15.10
N TYR A 79 -0.59 4.45 -13.99
CA TYR A 79 0.84 4.10 -14.03
C TYR A 79 1.02 2.62 -14.44
N SER A 80 0.40 2.25 -15.56
CA SER A 80 0.77 1.10 -16.36
C SER A 80 1.35 1.69 -17.64
N CYS A 81 2.67 1.70 -17.78
CA CYS A 81 3.26 1.73 -19.11
C CYS A 81 2.84 0.42 -19.80
N ASP A 82 1.64 0.42 -20.39
CA ASP A 82 1.29 -0.46 -21.49
C ASP A 82 2.15 0.02 -22.66
N CYS A 83 3.34 -0.58 -22.79
CA CYS A 83 4.19 -0.44 -23.96
C CYS A 83 3.87 -1.56 -24.95
#